data_AF-A0A8T5DVE5-F1
#
_entry.id   AF-A0A8T5DVE5-F1
#
_cell.length_a   1.000
_cell.length_b   1.000
_cell.length_c   1.000
_cell.angle_alpha   90.00
_cell.angle_beta   90.00
_cell.angle_gamma   90.00
#
_symmetry.space_group_name_H-M   'P 1'
#
loop_
_entity.id
_entity.type
_entity.pdbx_description
1 polymer ?
#
loop_
_entity_poly.entity_id
_entity_poly.type
_entity_poly.pdbx_seq_one_letter_code
_entity_poly.pdbx_strand_id
1 'polypeptide(L)'
;MQNLEFKGLIDIIVQRFTDIMSIKPFQPDINTFLRSEFIKAMDKVDTQLKPDVNFIPDEAQIAFLNDYVFQNLQAHADEIGNQLRQELQRGILNKETPKQLKERVKVVFNDTTYTNRLKTVMRTEKLRANNAGAFSGAEQAKEAGVVLKKYLHVTQDDRTSDICHKEHTKYGTAEEAIPLEEDFVVKVGNKTYTALYPPFHINCRSVIRFTRIAEQKVL
;
A
#
# COMPACT_ATOMS: atom_id res chain seq x y z
N MET A 1 33.90 13.16 31.57
CA MET A 1 34.45 13.02 30.21
C MET A 1 34.08 11.69 29.56
N GLN A 2 34.35 10.52 30.16
CA GLN A 2 33.99 9.20 29.59
C GLN A 2 32.53 9.05 29.12
N ASN A 3 31.56 9.64 29.83
CA ASN A 3 30.13 9.50 29.49
C ASN A 3 29.71 10.28 28.22
N LEU A 4 30.47 11.32 27.84
CA LEU A 4 30.18 12.17 26.68
C LEU A 4 30.75 11.56 25.39
N GLU A 5 31.95 10.98 25.46
CA GLU A 5 32.58 10.27 24.34
C GLU A 5 31.81 8.98 23.99
N PHE A 6 31.29 8.28 25.01
CA PHE A 6 30.51 7.06 24.80
C PHE A 6 29.16 7.33 24.14
N LYS A 7 28.49 8.44 24.50
CA LYS A 7 27.25 8.89 23.85
C LYS A 7 27.48 9.19 22.37
N GLY A 8 28.59 9.87 22.04
CA GLY A 8 28.98 10.15 20.66
C GLY A 8 29.23 8.88 19.82
N LEU A 9 29.85 7.85 20.40
CA LEU A 9 30.05 6.57 19.72
C LEU A 9 28.73 5.83 19.44
N ILE A 10 27.78 5.87 20.37
CA ILE A 10 26.44 5.28 20.17
C ILE A 10 25.73 5.98 19.01
N ASP A 11 25.76 7.31 18.99
CA ASP A 11 25.11 8.08 17.92
C ASP A 11 25.74 7.77 16.55
N ILE A 12 27.06 7.57 16.48
CA ILE A 12 27.76 7.13 15.25
C ILE A 12 27.34 5.71 14.84
N ILE A 13 27.32 4.75 15.77
CA ILE A 13 26.90 3.37 15.48
C ILE A 13 25.46 3.35 14.98
N VAL A 14 24.58 4.09 15.63
CA VAL A 14 23.18 4.18 15.26
C VAL A 14 23.03 4.88 13.92
N GLN A 15 23.75 5.98 13.65
CA GLN A 15 23.69 6.65 12.36
C GLN A 15 24.12 5.70 11.23
N ARG A 16 25.25 5.01 11.38
CA ARG A 16 25.71 4.01 10.41
C ARG A 16 24.69 2.91 10.19
N PHE A 17 24.02 2.49 11.26
CA PHE A 17 22.98 1.50 11.17
C PHE A 17 21.73 1.99 10.44
N THR A 18 21.25 3.18 10.77
CA THR A 18 20.13 3.83 10.08
C THR A 18 20.45 4.04 8.60
N ASP A 19 21.68 4.41 8.26
CA ASP A 19 22.14 4.54 6.88
C ASP A 19 22.04 3.20 6.13
N ILE A 20 22.45 2.09 6.77
CA ILE A 20 22.36 0.74 6.20
C ILE A 20 20.90 0.29 6.04
N MET A 21 20.05 0.62 7.01
CA MET A 21 18.64 0.23 7.02
C MET A 21 17.74 1.16 6.20
N SER A 22 18.28 2.27 5.69
CA SER A 22 17.54 3.20 4.85
C SER A 22 17.01 2.50 3.62
N ILE A 23 15.73 2.71 3.33
CA ILE A 23 15.11 2.20 2.10
C ILE A 23 15.36 3.10 0.89
N LYS A 24 15.97 4.28 1.10
CA LYS A 24 16.23 5.27 0.07
C LYS A 24 16.94 4.72 -1.17
N PRO A 25 17.93 3.81 -1.07
CA PRO A 25 18.54 3.20 -2.24
C PRO A 25 17.56 2.41 -3.13
N PHE A 26 16.45 1.91 -2.57
CA PHE A 26 15.43 1.14 -3.27
C PHE A 26 14.29 2.01 -3.82
N GLN A 27 14.29 3.32 -3.58
CA GLN A 27 13.24 4.23 -4.05
C GLN A 27 13.02 4.13 -5.57
N PRO A 28 14.06 4.09 -6.44
CA PRO A 28 13.86 3.95 -7.89
C PRO A 28 13.16 2.64 -8.26
N ASP A 29 13.48 1.54 -7.58
CA ASP A 29 12.87 0.22 -7.83
C ASP A 29 11.40 0.20 -7.39
N ILE A 30 11.11 0.78 -6.21
CA ILE A 30 9.74 0.92 -5.70
C ILE A 30 8.90 1.77 -6.67
N ASN A 31 9.43 2.91 -7.12
CA ASN A 31 8.74 3.78 -8.07
C ASN A 31 8.46 3.07 -9.39
N THR A 32 9.44 2.33 -9.92
CA THR A 32 9.30 1.56 -11.15
C THR A 32 8.25 0.46 -10.99
N PHE A 33 8.26 -0.24 -9.85
CA PHE A 33 7.29 -1.28 -9.53
C PHE A 33 5.86 -0.74 -9.46
N LEU A 34 5.63 0.33 -8.69
CA LEU A 34 4.29 0.92 -8.53
C LEU A 34 3.77 1.49 -9.84
N ARG A 35 4.62 2.20 -10.60
CA ARG A 35 4.29 2.68 -11.95
C ARG A 35 3.89 1.54 -12.87
N SER A 36 4.64 0.44 -12.86
CA SER A 36 4.32 -0.73 -13.69
C SER A 36 2.96 -1.32 -13.34
N GLU A 37 2.64 -1.46 -12.05
CA GLU A 37 1.36 -2.02 -11.60
C GLU A 37 0.18 -1.09 -11.89
N PHE A 38 0.40 0.23 -11.84
CA PHE A 38 -0.56 1.25 -12.25
C PHE A 38 -0.88 1.14 -13.75
N ILE A 39 0.16 1.22 -14.60
CA ILE A 39 0.01 1.18 -16.06
C ILE A 39 -0.63 -0.13 -16.50
N LYS A 40 -0.16 -1.28 -16.00
CA LYS A 40 -0.76 -2.59 -16.29
C LYS A 40 -2.25 -2.66 -15.92
N ALA A 41 -2.68 -1.96 -14.88
CA ALA A 41 -4.08 -1.95 -14.49
C ALA A 41 -4.93 -1.06 -15.42
N MET A 42 -4.39 0.08 -15.80
CA MET A 42 -4.97 0.98 -16.79
C MET A 42 -5.13 0.29 -18.15
N ASP A 43 -4.09 -0.41 -18.63
CA ASP A 43 -4.11 -1.17 -19.89
C ASP A 43 -5.14 -2.31 -19.88
N LYS A 44 -5.38 -2.93 -18.71
CA LYS A 44 -6.45 -3.94 -18.56
C LYS A 44 -7.83 -3.31 -18.73
N VAL A 45 -8.02 -2.11 -18.21
CA VAL A 45 -9.26 -1.36 -18.39
C VAL A 45 -9.43 -0.95 -19.84
N ASP A 46 -8.35 -0.54 -20.53
CA ASP A 46 -8.37 -0.25 -21.96
C ASP A 46 -8.79 -1.48 -22.77
N THR A 47 -8.18 -2.63 -22.48
CA THR A 47 -8.52 -3.90 -23.16
C THR A 47 -9.97 -4.33 -22.89
N GLN A 48 -10.46 -4.12 -21.65
CA GLN A 48 -11.80 -4.52 -21.24
C GLN A 48 -12.88 -3.58 -21.80
N LEU A 49 -12.64 -2.28 -21.73
CA LEU A 49 -13.61 -1.25 -22.09
C LEU A 49 -13.47 -0.82 -23.53
N LYS A 50 -12.35 -1.01 -24.22
CA LYS A 50 -12.09 -0.60 -25.62
C LYS A 50 -12.69 0.78 -25.95
N PRO A 51 -12.32 1.84 -25.22
CA PRO A 51 -12.78 3.18 -25.53
C PRO A 51 -12.11 3.67 -26.82
N ASP A 52 -12.69 4.69 -27.45
CA ASP A 52 -12.11 5.32 -28.65
C ASP A 52 -11.08 6.40 -28.29
N VAL A 53 -10.23 6.11 -27.29
CA VAL A 53 -9.15 6.99 -26.83
C VAL A 53 -7.95 6.17 -26.39
N ASN A 54 -6.76 6.76 -26.52
CA ASN A 54 -5.56 6.20 -25.92
C ASN A 54 -5.43 6.71 -24.49
N PHE A 55 -5.29 5.80 -23.53
CA PHE A 55 -5.09 6.18 -22.14
C PHE A 55 -3.70 6.77 -21.90
N ILE A 56 -3.66 7.85 -21.14
CA ILE A 56 -2.44 8.52 -20.70
C ILE A 56 -2.31 8.32 -19.18
N PRO A 57 -1.22 7.74 -18.68
CA PRO A 57 -1.01 7.60 -17.24
C PRO A 57 -0.98 8.96 -16.53
N ASP A 58 -1.72 9.08 -15.42
CA ASP A 58 -1.66 10.27 -14.57
C ASP A 58 -0.34 10.29 -13.77
N GLU A 59 0.63 11.06 -14.26
CA GLU A 59 1.93 11.22 -13.63
C GLU A 59 1.86 11.84 -12.23
N ALA A 60 0.87 12.71 -11.96
CA ALA A 60 0.71 13.34 -10.66
C ALA A 60 0.19 12.32 -9.63
N GLN A 61 -0.77 11.49 -10.03
CA GLN A 61 -1.26 10.40 -9.18
C GLN A 61 -0.18 9.34 -8.92
N ILE A 62 0.62 8.99 -9.93
CA ILE A 62 1.76 8.07 -9.77
C ILE A 62 2.80 8.66 -8.81
N ALA A 63 3.14 9.95 -8.94
CA ALA A 63 4.08 10.62 -8.04
C ALA A 63 3.57 10.63 -6.59
N PHE A 64 2.29 10.97 -6.39
CA PHE A 64 1.66 10.93 -5.07
C PHE A 64 1.71 9.52 -4.45
N LEU A 65 1.37 8.48 -5.22
CA LEU A 65 1.46 7.09 -4.76
C LEU A 65 2.89 6.72 -4.37
N ASN A 66 3.87 7.07 -5.19
CA ASN A 66 5.28 6.80 -4.90
C ASN A 66 5.73 7.46 -3.59
N ASP A 67 5.40 8.74 -3.40
CA ASP A 67 5.76 9.48 -2.19
C ASP A 67 5.09 8.88 -0.94
N TYR A 68 3.79 8.58 -1.02
CA TYR A 68 3.04 7.97 0.08
C TYR A 68 3.62 6.60 0.48
N VAL A 69 3.87 5.74 -0.50
CA VAL A 69 4.42 4.39 -0.24
C VAL A 69 5.82 4.48 0.32
N PHE A 70 6.67 5.36 -0.23
CA PHE A 70 8.01 5.56 0.26
C PHE A 70 8.02 6.06 1.71
N GLN A 71 7.19 7.04 2.04
CA GLN A 71 7.07 7.55 3.42
C GLN A 71 6.66 6.46 4.40
N ASN A 72 5.67 5.63 4.04
CA ASN A 72 5.23 4.51 4.89
C ASN A 72 6.34 3.47 5.11
N LEU A 73 7.07 3.11 4.05
CA LEU A 73 8.17 2.15 4.17
C LEU A 73 9.35 2.74 4.96
N GLN A 74 9.64 4.03 4.81
CA GLN A 74 10.71 4.71 5.55
C GLN A 74 10.36 4.79 7.04
N ALA A 75 9.10 5.08 7.38
CA ALA A 75 8.65 5.07 8.77
C ALA A 75 8.86 3.69 9.45
N HIS A 76 8.64 2.60 8.73
CA HIS A 76 8.93 1.25 9.24
C HIS A 76 10.42 0.97 9.41
N ALA A 77 11.27 1.46 8.51
CA ALA A 77 12.72 1.35 8.66
C ALA A 77 13.22 2.15 9.88
N ASP A 78 12.67 3.36 10.07
CA ASP A 78 12.98 4.24 11.21
C ASP A 78 12.54 3.61 12.54
N GLU A 79 11.40 2.92 12.57
CA GLU A 79 10.92 2.16 13.73
C GLU A 79 11.97 1.13 14.20
N ILE A 80 12.55 0.35 13.28
CA ILE A 80 13.61 -0.61 13.64
C ILE A 80 14.86 0.11 14.12
N GLY A 81 15.29 1.16 13.42
CA GLY A 81 16.47 1.93 13.84
C GLY A 81 16.31 2.44 15.27
N ASN A 82 15.11 2.88 15.62
CA ASN A 82 14.76 3.30 16.97
C ASN A 82 14.73 2.14 17.97
N GLN A 83 14.15 0.98 17.61
CA GLN A 83 14.16 -0.21 18.46
C GLN A 83 15.59 -0.68 18.74
N LEU A 84 16.45 -0.73 17.72
CA LEU A 84 17.85 -1.08 17.91
C LEU A 84 18.56 -0.08 18.82
N ARG A 85 18.36 1.22 18.60
CA ARG A 85 18.93 2.27 19.46
C ARG A 85 18.55 2.03 20.92
N GLN A 86 17.28 1.76 21.20
CA GLN A 86 16.80 1.50 22.55
C GLN A 86 17.43 0.24 23.16
N GLU A 87 17.54 -0.85 22.40
CA GLU A 87 18.14 -2.09 22.88
C GLU A 87 19.64 -1.94 23.17
N LEU A 88 20.38 -1.22 22.32
CA LEU A 88 21.79 -0.90 22.56
C LEU A 88 21.96 0.00 23.79
N GLN A 89 21.15 1.05 23.92
CA GLN A 89 21.19 1.94 25.09
C GLN A 89 20.92 1.17 26.39
N ARG A 90 19.90 0.29 26.40
CA ARG A 90 19.59 -0.57 27.56
C ARG A 90 20.75 -1.50 27.90
N GLY A 91 21.32 -2.19 26.91
CA GLY A 91 22.43 -3.10 27.15
C GLY A 91 23.66 -2.39 27.71
N ILE A 92 23.96 -1.19 27.21
CA ILE A 92 25.06 -0.36 27.73
C ILE A 92 24.80 0.09 29.17
N LEU A 93 23.59 0.57 29.49
CA LEU A 93 23.22 0.96 30.85
C LEU A 93 23.34 -0.22 31.83
N ASN A 94 23.06 -1.44 31.36
CA ASN A 94 23.20 -2.68 32.12
C ASN A 94 24.64 -3.22 32.16
N LYS A 95 25.62 -2.50 31.60
CA LYS A 95 27.03 -2.92 31.51
C LYS A 95 27.22 -4.28 30.83
N GLU A 96 26.39 -4.55 29.82
CA GLU A 96 26.47 -5.79 29.05
C GLU A 96 27.76 -5.90 28.26
N THR A 97 28.27 -7.12 28.14
CA THR A 97 29.46 -7.43 27.32
C THR A 97 29.14 -7.28 25.83
N PRO A 98 30.16 -7.09 24.96
CA PRO A 98 29.95 -7.08 23.51
C PRO A 98 29.23 -8.31 22.97
N LYS A 99 29.43 -9.48 23.60
CA LYS A 99 28.71 -10.72 23.24
C LYS A 99 27.22 -10.60 23.53
N GLN A 100 26.82 -10.03 24.66
CA GLN A 100 25.41 -9.82 25.03
C GLN A 100 24.74 -8.77 24.14
N LEU A 101 25.43 -7.66 23.86
CA LEU A 101 24.94 -6.64 22.92
C LEU A 101 24.72 -7.21 21.52
N LYS A 102 25.63 -8.08 21.05
CA LYS A 102 25.47 -8.79 19.77
C LYS A 102 24.21 -9.66 19.75
N GLU A 103 23.88 -10.35 20.85
CA GLU A 103 22.66 -11.14 20.92
C GLU A 103 21.40 -10.26 20.92
N ARG A 104 21.40 -9.10 21.58
CA ARG A 104 20.28 -8.13 21.47
C ARG A 104 20.05 -7.66 20.04
N VAL A 105 21.12 -7.29 19.34
CA VAL A 105 21.05 -6.89 17.92
C VAL A 105 20.44 -8.01 17.09
N LYS A 106 20.88 -9.25 17.27
CA LYS A 106 20.31 -10.41 16.56
C LYS A 106 18.82 -10.61 16.84
N VAL A 107 18.36 -10.41 18.07
CA VAL A 107 16.94 -10.54 18.40
C VAL A 107 16.09 -9.53 17.62
N VAL A 108 16.54 -8.28 17.53
CA VAL A 108 15.84 -7.24 16.75
C VAL A 108 15.74 -7.63 15.26
N PHE A 109 16.77 -8.26 14.71
CA PHE A 109 16.80 -8.64 13.29
C PHE A 109 16.16 -9.98 12.95
N ASN A 110 16.21 -10.94 13.86
CA ASN A 110 15.58 -12.24 13.68
C ASN A 110 14.06 -12.17 13.88
N ASP A 111 13.53 -11.01 14.30
CA ASP A 111 12.11 -10.78 14.37
C ASP A 111 11.49 -10.72 12.96
N THR A 112 10.96 -11.87 12.53
CA THR A 112 10.25 -12.02 11.26
C THR A 112 9.05 -11.08 11.14
N THR A 113 8.55 -10.52 12.25
CA THR A 113 7.47 -9.53 12.29
C THR A 113 7.75 -8.38 11.34
N TYR A 114 8.99 -7.88 11.29
CA TYR A 114 9.33 -6.79 10.38
C TYR A 114 9.17 -7.17 8.91
N THR A 115 9.80 -8.28 8.50
CA THR A 115 9.74 -8.72 7.10
C THR A 115 8.30 -9.03 6.68
N ASN A 116 7.48 -9.55 7.59
CA ASN A 116 6.07 -9.82 7.35
C ASN A 116 5.24 -8.55 7.26
N ARG A 117 5.51 -7.55 8.11
CA ARG A 117 4.88 -6.22 8.04
C ARG A 117 5.20 -5.53 6.72
N LEU A 118 6.48 -5.47 6.32
CA LEU A 118 6.88 -4.90 5.03
C LEU A 118 6.21 -5.60 3.85
N LYS A 119 6.20 -6.94 3.83
CA LYS A 119 5.50 -7.69 2.78
C LYS A 119 4.02 -7.34 2.73
N THR A 120 3.40 -7.15 3.89
CA THR A 120 1.98 -6.79 3.99
C THR A 120 1.71 -5.38 3.47
N VAL A 121 2.57 -4.41 3.82
CA VAL A 121 2.52 -3.05 3.27
C VAL A 121 2.69 -3.11 1.76
N MET A 122 3.76 -3.73 1.25
CA MET A 122 4.00 -3.84 -0.19
C MET A 122 2.85 -4.49 -0.97
N ARG A 123 2.19 -5.51 -0.40
CA ARG A 123 0.99 -6.12 -1.00
C ARG A 123 -0.19 -5.14 -1.06
N THR A 124 -0.39 -4.37 0.01
CA THR A 124 -1.45 -3.34 0.10
C THR A 124 -1.18 -2.23 -0.91
N GLU A 125 0.06 -1.77 -1.00
CA GLU A 125 0.45 -0.68 -1.89
C GLU A 125 0.48 -1.11 -3.36
N LYS A 126 0.85 -2.36 -3.65
CA LYS A 126 0.63 -2.97 -4.97
C LYS A 126 -0.84 -2.91 -5.36
N LEU A 127 -1.73 -3.32 -4.46
CA LEU A 127 -3.18 -3.31 -4.71
C LEU A 127 -3.71 -1.88 -4.89
N ARG A 128 -3.20 -0.91 -4.12
CA ARG A 128 -3.54 0.50 -4.27
C ARG A 128 -3.15 1.03 -5.64
N ALA A 129 -1.91 0.80 -6.08
CA ALA A 129 -1.45 1.20 -7.40
C ALA A 129 -2.30 0.55 -8.51
N ASN A 130 -2.66 -0.73 -8.35
CA ASN A 130 -3.52 -1.42 -9.29
C ASN A 130 -4.93 -0.81 -9.37
N ASN A 131 -5.59 -0.56 -8.24
CA ASN A 131 -6.92 0.02 -8.24
C ASN A 131 -6.94 1.48 -8.71
N ALA A 132 -5.90 2.27 -8.38
CA ALA A 132 -5.76 3.64 -8.85
C ALA A 132 -5.59 3.70 -10.38
N GLY A 133 -4.72 2.85 -10.95
CA GLY A 133 -4.54 2.78 -12.40
C GLY A 133 -5.80 2.32 -13.14
N ALA A 134 -6.50 1.33 -12.57
CA ALA A 134 -7.78 0.89 -13.11
C ALA A 134 -8.86 2.00 -13.07
N PHE A 135 -8.91 2.76 -11.97
CA PHE A 135 -9.84 3.88 -11.82
C PHE A 135 -9.53 5.02 -12.79
N SER A 136 -8.25 5.41 -12.91
CA SER A 136 -7.81 6.44 -13.86
C SER A 136 -8.17 6.07 -15.32
N GLY A 137 -8.00 4.80 -15.71
CA GLY A 137 -8.45 4.34 -17.02
C GLY A 137 -9.97 4.41 -17.19
N ALA A 138 -10.75 4.10 -16.15
CA ALA A 138 -12.20 4.21 -16.21
C ALA A 138 -12.68 5.68 -16.30
N GLU A 139 -12.00 6.62 -15.63
CA GLU A 139 -12.27 8.05 -15.76
C GLU A 139 -12.04 8.53 -17.20
N GLN A 140 -10.91 8.15 -17.81
CA GLN A 140 -10.61 8.49 -19.21
C GLN A 140 -11.61 7.86 -20.19
N ALA A 141 -12.03 6.61 -19.97
CA ALA A 141 -13.10 6.00 -20.77
C ALA A 141 -14.42 6.75 -20.63
N LYS A 142 -14.75 7.22 -19.42
CA LYS A 142 -15.94 8.04 -19.18
C LYS A 142 -15.86 9.38 -19.91
N GLU A 143 -14.72 10.05 -19.88
CA GLU A 143 -14.48 11.29 -20.64
C GLU A 143 -14.63 11.09 -22.15
N ALA A 144 -14.29 9.89 -22.64
CA ALA A 144 -14.53 9.47 -24.01
C ALA A 144 -15.99 9.08 -24.33
N GLY A 145 -16.91 9.28 -23.39
CA GLY A 145 -18.35 9.03 -23.56
C GLY A 145 -18.82 7.63 -23.16
N VAL A 146 -17.96 6.78 -22.59
CA VAL A 146 -18.37 5.45 -22.11
C VAL A 146 -19.11 5.58 -20.78
N VAL A 147 -20.38 5.18 -20.73
CA VAL A 147 -21.16 5.18 -19.48
C VAL A 147 -20.82 3.96 -18.63
N LEU A 148 -20.21 4.18 -17.47
CA LEU A 148 -19.66 3.13 -16.61
C LEU A 148 -20.25 3.13 -15.21
N LYS A 149 -20.35 1.93 -14.64
CA LYS A 149 -20.51 1.70 -13.20
C LYS A 149 -19.32 0.90 -12.68
N LYS A 150 -19.06 1.01 -11.38
CA LYS A 150 -18.01 0.28 -10.67
C LYS A 150 -18.58 -0.67 -9.63
N TYR A 151 -17.90 -1.78 -9.42
CA TYR A 151 -18.18 -2.77 -8.39
C TYR A 151 -16.87 -3.37 -7.85
N LEU A 152 -16.97 -4.18 -6.80
CA LEU A 152 -15.83 -4.79 -6.12
C LEU A 152 -15.76 -6.29 -6.42
N HIS A 153 -14.66 -6.71 -7.05
CA HIS A 153 -14.31 -8.13 -7.09
C HIS A 153 -13.46 -8.46 -5.86
N VAL A 154 -13.99 -9.27 -4.96
CA VAL A 154 -13.32 -9.67 -3.73
C VAL A 154 -12.91 -11.14 -3.81
N THR A 155 -11.63 -11.44 -3.56
CA THR A 155 -11.23 -12.85 -3.41
C THR A 155 -11.79 -13.40 -2.10
N GLN A 156 -12.55 -14.49 -2.15
CA GLN A 156 -13.14 -15.17 -0.99
C GLN A 156 -12.29 -16.42 -0.67
N ASP A 157 -11.40 -16.31 0.32
CA ASP A 157 -10.62 -17.43 0.87
C ASP A 157 -10.48 -17.31 2.39
N ASP A 158 -9.79 -18.25 3.05
CA ASP A 158 -9.60 -18.27 4.52
C ASP A 158 -8.86 -17.04 5.08
N ARG A 159 -8.39 -16.13 4.22
CA ARG A 159 -7.68 -14.89 4.59
C ARG A 159 -8.55 -13.66 4.34
N THR A 160 -9.77 -13.82 3.83
CA THR A 160 -10.71 -12.75 3.60
C THR A 160 -11.22 -12.22 4.94
N SER A 161 -11.07 -10.92 5.14
CA SER A 161 -11.51 -10.24 6.36
C SER A 161 -13.02 -10.02 6.35
N ASP A 162 -13.61 -9.78 7.53
CA ASP A 162 -15.03 -9.44 7.67
C ASP A 162 -15.44 -8.26 6.79
N ILE A 163 -14.59 -7.24 6.69
CA ILE A 163 -14.83 -6.08 5.83
C ILE A 163 -14.86 -6.47 4.35
N CYS A 164 -13.94 -7.32 3.88
CA CYS A 164 -13.97 -7.83 2.51
C CYS A 164 -15.21 -8.70 2.24
N HIS A 165 -15.67 -9.49 3.21
CA HIS A 165 -16.96 -10.19 3.08
C HIS A 165 -18.15 -9.23 2.95
N LYS A 166 -18.16 -8.13 3.73
CA LYS A 166 -19.20 -7.09 3.62
C LYS A 166 -19.13 -6.31 2.31
N GLU A 167 -17.93 -6.01 1.81
CA GLU A 167 -17.71 -5.44 0.48
C GLU A 167 -18.30 -6.35 -0.60
N HIS A 168 -18.00 -7.64 -0.55
CA HIS A 168 -18.52 -8.63 -1.50
C HIS A 168 -20.04 -8.78 -1.43
N THR A 169 -20.62 -8.74 -0.23
CA THR A 169 -22.08 -8.88 -0.06
C THR A 169 -22.85 -7.67 -0.60
N LYS A 170 -22.21 -6.49 -0.68
CA LYS A 170 -22.89 -5.23 -1.04
C LYS A 170 -22.59 -4.77 -2.46
N TYR A 171 -21.39 -5.07 -2.96
CA TYR A 171 -20.86 -4.54 -4.21
C TYR A 171 -20.14 -5.65 -5.01
N GLY A 172 -20.43 -6.91 -4.74
CA GLY A 172 -19.64 -8.06 -5.22
C GLY A 172 -19.84 -8.40 -6.69
N THR A 173 -20.92 -7.91 -7.28
CA THR A 173 -21.33 -8.26 -8.65
C THR A 173 -21.57 -7.03 -9.51
N ALA A 174 -21.70 -7.25 -10.83
CA ALA A 174 -21.97 -6.17 -11.78
C ALA A 174 -23.38 -5.57 -11.61
N GLU A 175 -24.33 -6.35 -11.11
CA GLU A 175 -25.70 -5.91 -10.81
C GLU A 175 -25.74 -4.95 -9.61
N GLU A 176 -24.81 -5.14 -8.66
CA GLU A 176 -24.62 -4.30 -7.48
C GLU A 176 -23.70 -3.09 -7.76
N ALA A 177 -23.36 -2.85 -9.02
CA ALA A 177 -22.46 -1.77 -9.39
C ALA A 177 -23.09 -0.39 -9.13
N ILE A 178 -22.27 0.50 -8.59
CA ILE A 178 -22.60 1.90 -8.29
C ILE A 178 -22.01 2.84 -9.36
N PRO A 179 -22.51 4.07 -9.51
CA PRO A 179 -21.89 5.08 -10.37
C PRO A 179 -20.39 5.25 -10.09
N LEU A 180 -19.62 5.63 -11.10
CA LEU A 180 -18.16 5.71 -11.03
C LEU A 180 -17.69 6.71 -9.94
N GLU A 181 -18.45 7.77 -9.71
CA GLU A 181 -18.16 8.89 -8.83
C GLU A 181 -18.60 8.64 -7.39
N GLU A 182 -19.46 7.65 -7.15
CA GLU A 182 -19.99 7.37 -5.83
C GLU A 182 -18.97 6.61 -4.98
N ASP A 183 -18.80 7.00 -3.72
CA ASP A 183 -17.97 6.25 -2.80
C ASP A 183 -18.62 4.90 -2.44
N PHE A 184 -17.78 3.86 -2.35
CA PHE A 184 -18.18 2.65 -1.64
C PHE A 184 -18.27 2.95 -0.16
N VAL A 185 -19.39 2.58 0.47
CA VAL A 185 -19.62 2.77 1.91
C VAL A 185 -19.90 1.41 2.57
N VAL A 186 -18.98 0.96 3.43
CA VAL A 186 -19.06 -0.35 4.09
C VAL A 186 -19.01 -0.18 5.59
N LYS A 187 -19.95 -0.81 6.31
CA LYS A 187 -20.03 -0.77 7.78
C LYS A 187 -19.65 -2.12 8.36
N VAL A 188 -18.74 -2.12 9.33
CA VAL A 188 -18.29 -3.31 10.07
C VAL A 188 -18.23 -2.97 11.55
N GLY A 189 -19.13 -3.57 12.34
CA GLY A 189 -19.33 -3.19 13.73
C GLY A 189 -19.64 -1.69 13.85
N ASN A 190 -18.82 -0.97 14.63
CA ASN A 190 -18.97 0.47 14.86
C ASN A 190 -18.14 1.34 13.91
N LYS A 191 -17.50 0.76 12.87
CA LYS A 191 -16.68 1.49 11.91
C LYS A 191 -17.38 1.59 10.57
N THR A 192 -17.28 2.77 9.94
CA THR A 192 -17.70 3.01 8.56
C THR A 192 -16.46 3.31 7.72
N TYR A 193 -16.32 2.58 6.63
CA TYR A 193 -15.25 2.74 5.65
C TYR A 193 -15.86 3.34 4.39
N THR A 194 -15.29 4.45 3.94
CA THR A 194 -15.73 5.19 2.76
C THR A 194 -14.53 5.43 1.88
N ALA A 195 -14.59 5.00 0.62
CA ALA A 195 -13.56 5.29 -0.37
C ALA A 195 -14.09 5.12 -1.80
N LEU A 196 -13.48 5.85 -2.72
CA LEU A 196 -13.80 5.78 -4.15
C LEU A 196 -13.39 4.43 -4.76
N TYR A 197 -12.31 3.83 -4.27
CA TYR A 197 -11.81 2.52 -4.68
C TYR A 197 -10.94 1.89 -3.55
N PRO A 198 -10.73 0.56 -3.55
CA PRO A 198 -9.90 -0.11 -2.54
C PRO A 198 -8.40 0.25 -2.68
N PRO A 199 -7.57 0.01 -1.66
CA PRO A 199 -7.83 -0.79 -0.47
C PRO A 199 -8.51 0.01 0.67
N PHE A 200 -9.49 -0.59 1.33
CA PHE A 200 -10.13 -0.04 2.54
C PHE A 200 -9.37 -0.34 3.83
N HIS A 201 -8.49 -1.34 3.80
CA HIS A 201 -7.70 -1.77 4.95
C HIS A 201 -6.39 -2.45 4.53
N ILE A 202 -5.48 -2.65 5.48
CA ILE A 202 -4.24 -3.38 5.27
C ILE A 202 -4.52 -4.84 4.85
N ASN A 203 -3.80 -5.35 3.85
CA ASN A 203 -4.00 -6.69 3.28
C ASN A 203 -5.41 -6.90 2.69
N CYS A 204 -6.05 -5.83 2.20
CA CYS A 204 -7.32 -5.89 1.48
C CYS A 204 -7.25 -6.86 0.28
N ARG A 205 -8.36 -7.54 -0.01
CA ARG A 205 -8.47 -8.56 -1.07
C ARG A 205 -9.36 -8.12 -2.23
N SER A 206 -9.69 -6.84 -2.26
CA SER A 206 -10.73 -6.27 -3.12
C SER A 206 -10.12 -5.46 -4.25
N VAL A 207 -10.56 -5.75 -5.47
CA VAL A 207 -10.13 -5.08 -6.68
C VAL A 207 -11.34 -4.41 -7.32
N ILE A 208 -11.18 -3.17 -7.76
CA ILE A 208 -12.24 -2.48 -8.50
C ILE A 208 -12.43 -3.11 -9.88
N ARG A 209 -13.68 -3.18 -10.32
CA ARG A 209 -14.09 -3.61 -11.66
C ARG A 209 -15.13 -2.66 -12.21
N PHE A 210 -15.24 -2.65 -13.54
CA PHE A 210 -16.16 -1.77 -14.26
C PHE A 210 -17.10 -2.58 -15.13
N THR A 211 -18.31 -2.06 -15.31
CA THR A 211 -19.29 -2.56 -16.26
C THR A 211 -19.89 -1.40 -17.04
N ARG A 212 -20.18 -1.62 -18.32
CA ARG A 212 -20.86 -0.63 -19.17
C ARG A 212 -22.35 -0.66 -18.84
N ILE A 213 -22.97 0.52 -18.75
CA ILE A 213 -24.44 0.60 -18.80
C ILE A 213 -24.81 0.55 -20.28
N ALA A 214 -25.62 -0.42 -20.69
CA ALA A 214 -26.19 -0.39 -22.04
C ALA A 214 -26.98 0.93 -22.18
N GLU A 215 -26.66 1.72 -23.20
CA GLU A 215 -27.45 2.91 -23.52
C GLU A 215 -28.91 2.47 -23.64
N GLN A 216 -29.78 3.01 -22.77
CA GLN A 216 -31.20 2.99 -23.05
C GLN A 216 -31.35 3.74 -24.36
N LYS A 217 -31.69 3.02 -25.43
CA LYS A 217 -32.20 3.65 -26.66
C LYS A 217 -33.33 4.56 -26.21
N VAL A 218 -33.09 5.87 -26.24
CA VAL A 218 -34.14 6.87 -26.13
C VAL A 218 -35.03 6.61 -27.34
N LEU A 219 -36.17 5.96 -27.09
CA LEU A 219 -37.27 5.81 -28.05
C LEU A 219 -38.01 7.12 -28.17
#